data_AF-A0A1Q6ZQM8-F1
#
_entry.id   AF-A0A1Q6ZQM8-F1
#
_cell.length_a   1.000
_cell.length_b   1.000
_cell.length_c   1.000
_cell.angle_alpha   90.00
_cell.angle_beta   90.00
_cell.angle_gamma   90.00
#
_symmetry.space_group_name_H-M   'P 1'
#
loop_
_entity.id
_entity.type
_entity.pdbx_description
1 polymer ?
#
loop_
_entity_poly.entity_id
_entity_poly.type
_entity_poly.pdbx_seq_one_letter_code
_entity_poly.pdbx_strand_id
1 'polypeptide(L)'
;MRHLLCAVLLTAFPAALAAQDTVATPPPTGKLVDIGGRRLHIRCVGSGAGAPTVITESGSSSFSIEWALVQDKVAPFARICSYDRAGFAWSERGPEENTVEETMDDLHHLLRAVALPPPYVLVGHSIGGMYVQAYQRRYPDEVAGLVLVDATPEEDAEYLYNGKSTVGITLNYDQLASVYAPYIKNPPPPLALPTAVDTPYNKLSPDLQRAEVWAERLWRSRVDMPHSWITAESWRQEFVALRKRRLATPHALGDLPLIVLRRGRRTTDVLNQREADLVALSSVGKLVVGTESDHEIQLYQPDLVTQAIRDVIGEIHANHRHARDHLQH
;
A
#
# COMPACT_ATOMS: atom_id res chain seq x y z
N MET A 1 -58.95 45.35 -1.27
CA MET A 1 -57.63 46.03 -1.12
C MET A 1 -57.15 45.74 0.29
N ARG A 2 -56.04 45.08 0.59
CA ARG A 2 -54.87 44.60 -0.15
C ARG A 2 -54.44 43.28 0.51
N HIS A 3 -54.11 42.29 -0.31
CA HIS A 3 -53.34 41.12 0.12
C HIS A 3 -51.91 41.55 0.46
N LEU A 4 -51.33 41.00 1.54
CA LEU A 4 -49.88 40.86 1.67
C LEU A 4 -49.58 39.52 2.33
N LEU A 5 -49.25 38.53 1.48
CA LEU A 5 -48.34 37.45 1.81
C LEU A 5 -46.96 38.08 2.11
N CYS A 6 -46.28 37.62 3.16
CA CYS A 6 -44.83 37.77 3.29
C CYS A 6 -44.22 36.41 3.61
N ALA A 7 -43.14 36.14 2.87
CA ALA A 7 -42.66 34.83 2.50
C ALA A 7 -41.93 34.10 3.62
N VAL A 8 -42.11 32.78 3.64
CA VAL A 8 -41.17 31.84 4.24
C VAL A 8 -39.87 31.94 3.44
N LEU A 9 -38.82 32.51 4.03
CA LEU A 9 -37.47 32.40 3.52
C LEU A 9 -37.02 30.95 3.71
N LEU A 10 -37.30 30.09 2.73
CA LEU A 10 -36.48 28.91 2.50
C LEU A 10 -35.10 29.43 2.12
N THR A 11 -34.17 29.43 3.07
CA THR A 11 -32.75 29.50 2.76
C THR A 11 -32.44 28.22 2.00
N ALA A 12 -32.42 28.33 0.67
CA ALA A 12 -31.80 27.33 -0.19
C ALA A 12 -30.36 27.16 0.31
N PHE A 13 -30.07 26.01 0.93
CA PHE A 13 -28.70 25.54 0.95
C PHE A 13 -28.25 25.56 -0.52
N PRO A 14 -27.13 26.21 -0.87
CA PRO A 14 -26.51 25.86 -2.12
C PRO A 14 -26.22 24.36 -1.99
N ALA A 15 -26.98 23.55 -2.73
CA ALA A 15 -26.46 22.28 -3.19
C ALA A 15 -25.15 22.67 -3.84
N ALA A 16 -24.03 22.43 -3.15
CA ALA A 16 -22.75 22.43 -3.79
C ALA A 16 -22.94 21.44 -4.94
N LEU A 17 -23.11 21.96 -6.16
CA LEU A 17 -22.84 21.17 -7.34
C LEU A 17 -21.47 20.60 -7.04
N ALA A 18 -21.41 19.31 -6.75
CA ALA A 18 -20.17 18.57 -6.89
C ALA A 18 -19.73 18.90 -8.30
N ALA A 19 -18.76 19.78 -8.43
CA ALA A 19 -18.10 20.01 -9.70
C ALA A 19 -17.62 18.62 -10.10
N GLN A 20 -18.28 18.02 -11.08
CA GLN A 20 -17.78 16.82 -11.70
C GLN A 20 -16.50 17.29 -12.40
N ASP A 21 -15.38 17.22 -11.69
CA ASP A 21 -14.06 17.46 -12.25
C ASP A 21 -13.82 16.33 -13.25
N THR A 22 -14.22 16.58 -14.50
CA THR A 22 -14.06 15.65 -15.62
C THR A 22 -12.60 15.66 -16.08
N VAL A 23 -11.67 15.21 -15.23
CA VAL A 23 -10.38 14.74 -15.74
C VAL A 23 -10.65 13.42 -16.42
N ALA A 24 -10.46 13.39 -17.74
CA ALA A 24 -10.64 12.18 -18.52
C ALA A 24 -9.79 11.06 -17.93
N THR A 25 -10.43 9.91 -17.66
CA THR A 25 -9.74 8.73 -17.15
C THR A 25 -8.64 8.33 -18.12
N PRO A 26 -7.36 8.30 -17.70
CA PRO A 26 -6.27 7.84 -18.53
C PRO A 26 -6.46 6.34 -18.83
N PRO A 27 -6.00 5.86 -20.00
CA PRO A 27 -6.06 4.44 -20.31
C PRO A 27 -5.28 3.64 -19.25
N PRO A 28 -5.80 2.50 -18.78
CA PRO A 28 -5.08 1.68 -17.81
C PRO A 28 -3.75 1.20 -18.38
N THR A 29 -2.70 1.23 -17.56
CA THR A 29 -1.35 0.76 -17.93
C THR A 29 -1.22 -0.77 -17.99
N GLY A 30 -2.31 -1.46 -17.67
CA GLY A 30 -2.42 -2.91 -17.52
C GLY A 30 -3.84 -3.36 -17.85
N LYS A 31 -4.26 -4.51 -17.31
CA LYS A 31 -5.59 -5.07 -17.54
C LYS A 31 -6.46 -4.97 -16.31
N LEU A 32 -7.76 -4.83 -16.52
CA LEU A 32 -8.78 -5.04 -15.50
C LEU A 32 -9.16 -6.51 -15.47
N VAL A 33 -9.12 -7.12 -14.28
CA VAL A 33 -9.36 -8.55 -14.06
C VAL A 33 -10.51 -8.69 -13.08
N ASP A 34 -11.53 -9.44 -13.48
CA ASP A 34 -12.63 -9.81 -12.59
C ASP A 34 -12.14 -10.85 -11.57
N ILE A 35 -12.31 -10.55 -10.29
CA ILE A 35 -11.93 -11.41 -9.16
C ILE A 35 -13.14 -12.00 -8.43
N GLY A 36 -14.35 -11.83 -8.97
CA GLY A 36 -15.60 -12.30 -8.35
C GLY A 36 -16.30 -11.19 -7.57
N GLY A 37 -16.81 -10.19 -8.29
CA GLY A 37 -17.67 -9.12 -7.75
C GLY A 37 -17.13 -7.71 -7.96
N ARG A 38 -15.84 -7.59 -8.28
CA ARG A 38 -15.20 -6.34 -8.73
C ARG A 38 -14.05 -6.65 -9.67
N ARG A 39 -13.65 -5.66 -10.46
CA ARG A 39 -12.47 -5.72 -11.32
C ARG A 39 -11.31 -4.96 -10.71
N LEU A 40 -10.16 -5.63 -10.61
CA LEU A 40 -8.92 -5.00 -10.17
C LEU A 40 -7.97 -4.78 -11.35
N HIS A 41 -7.28 -3.64 -11.36
CA HIS A 41 -6.21 -3.36 -12.29
C HIS A 41 -4.93 -4.09 -11.88
N ILE A 42 -4.24 -4.68 -12.87
CA ILE A 42 -2.91 -5.25 -12.70
C ILE A 42 -2.06 -5.03 -13.96
N ARG A 43 -0.82 -4.63 -13.76
CA ARG A 43 0.23 -4.56 -14.78
C ARG A 43 1.36 -5.50 -14.41
N CYS A 44 1.65 -6.46 -15.28
CA CYS A 44 2.79 -7.37 -15.15
C CYS A 44 3.76 -7.17 -16.31
N VAL A 45 5.06 -7.12 -16.01
CA VAL A 45 6.14 -7.06 -17.00
C VAL A 45 7.24 -8.08 -16.69
N GLY A 46 8.08 -8.36 -17.69
CA GLY A 46 9.15 -9.35 -17.58
C GLY A 46 8.68 -10.80 -17.75
N SER A 47 9.66 -11.71 -17.83
CA SER A 47 9.42 -13.15 -17.93
C SER A 47 9.69 -13.83 -16.58
N GLY A 48 8.85 -14.81 -16.21
CA GLY A 48 8.97 -15.52 -14.93
C GLY A 48 9.86 -16.77 -14.98
N ALA A 49 10.73 -16.90 -15.99
CA ALA A 49 11.52 -18.12 -16.16
C ALA A 49 12.62 -18.20 -15.08
N GLY A 50 12.47 -19.14 -14.16
CA GLY A 50 13.50 -19.47 -13.17
C GLY A 50 13.64 -18.51 -11.99
N ALA A 51 12.62 -17.67 -11.72
CA ALA A 51 12.55 -16.84 -10.51
C ALA A 51 11.09 -16.73 -10.01
N PRO A 52 10.86 -16.63 -8.69
CA PRO A 52 9.55 -16.28 -8.12
C PRO A 52 8.98 -15.00 -8.74
N THR A 53 7.65 -14.93 -8.90
CA THR A 53 7.03 -13.69 -9.38
C THR A 53 7.07 -12.65 -8.26
N VAL A 54 7.48 -11.43 -8.60
CA VAL A 54 7.53 -10.28 -7.69
C VAL A 54 6.18 -9.57 -7.71
N ILE A 55 5.55 -9.39 -6.55
CA ILE A 55 4.27 -8.68 -6.41
C ILE A 55 4.50 -7.44 -5.55
N THR A 56 4.12 -6.27 -6.04
CA THR A 56 4.29 -5.01 -5.33
C THR A 56 3.00 -4.55 -4.68
N GLU A 57 3.10 -4.02 -3.46
CA GLU A 57 2.01 -3.45 -2.68
C GLU A 57 2.30 -1.99 -2.35
N SER A 58 1.39 -1.11 -2.74
CA SER A 58 1.56 0.34 -2.64
C SER A 58 1.21 0.91 -1.26
N GLY A 59 1.77 2.09 -0.97
CA GLY A 59 1.56 2.83 0.28
C GLY A 59 0.15 3.40 0.43
N SER A 60 -0.10 4.19 1.47
CA SER A 60 -1.41 4.85 1.64
C SER A 60 -1.67 5.84 0.50
N SER A 61 -2.91 5.95 0.02
CA SER A 61 -3.31 6.76 -1.16
C SER A 61 -2.60 6.43 -2.49
N SER A 62 -1.62 5.53 -2.49
CA SER A 62 -0.77 5.15 -3.62
C SER A 62 -1.35 4.00 -4.43
N PHE A 63 -0.84 3.81 -5.65
CA PHE A 63 -1.34 2.82 -6.62
C PHE A 63 -0.23 2.34 -7.58
N SER A 64 -0.59 1.51 -8.57
CA SER A 64 0.34 0.67 -9.34
C SER A 64 1.47 1.40 -10.09
N ILE A 65 1.32 2.69 -10.42
CA ILE A 65 2.29 3.39 -11.28
C ILE A 65 3.58 3.79 -10.57
N GLU A 66 3.58 3.89 -9.24
CA GLU A 66 4.80 4.22 -8.48
C GLU A 66 5.89 3.18 -8.65
N TRP A 67 5.50 1.95 -8.99
CA TRP A 67 6.41 0.85 -9.23
C TRP A 67 6.97 0.84 -10.65
N ALA A 68 6.54 1.72 -11.56
CA ALA A 68 6.93 1.67 -12.97
C ALA A 68 8.46 1.67 -13.18
N LEU A 69 9.18 2.53 -12.45
CA LEU A 69 10.65 2.62 -12.56
C LEU A 69 11.36 1.36 -12.05
N VAL A 70 10.81 0.71 -11.02
CA VAL A 70 11.31 -0.57 -10.49
C VAL A 70 10.94 -1.70 -11.44
N GLN A 71 9.71 -1.70 -11.97
CA GLN A 71 9.21 -2.69 -12.91
C GLN A 71 10.10 -2.78 -14.16
N ASP A 72 10.47 -1.65 -14.74
CA ASP A 72 11.34 -1.59 -15.92
C ASP A 72 12.73 -2.20 -15.66
N LYS A 73 13.23 -2.09 -14.43
CA LYS A 73 14.54 -2.60 -14.01
C LYS A 73 14.53 -4.05 -13.56
N VAL A 74 13.40 -4.53 -13.02
CA VAL A 74 13.22 -5.93 -12.59
C VAL A 74 12.84 -6.85 -13.75
N ALA A 75 12.05 -6.35 -14.71
CA ALA A 75 11.59 -7.11 -15.87
C ALA A 75 12.66 -7.92 -16.64
N PRO A 76 13.93 -7.46 -16.74
CA PRO A 76 14.99 -8.24 -17.39
C PRO A 76 15.37 -9.55 -16.69
N PHE A 77 15.05 -9.73 -15.41
CA PHE A 77 15.50 -10.91 -14.64
C PHE A 77 14.40 -11.60 -13.81
N ALA A 78 13.23 -10.98 -13.63
CA ALA A 78 12.08 -11.61 -13.00
C ALA A 78 10.78 -11.02 -13.57
N ARG A 79 9.68 -11.77 -13.43
CA ARG A 79 8.35 -11.21 -13.63
C ARG A 79 8.01 -10.35 -12.42
N ILE A 80 7.50 -9.15 -12.66
CA ILE A 80 7.03 -8.24 -11.61
C ILE A 80 5.65 -7.70 -11.97
N CYS A 81 4.76 -7.69 -10.98
CA CYS A 81 3.39 -7.22 -11.10
C CYS A 81 3.07 -6.15 -10.06
N SER A 82 2.46 -5.06 -10.52
CA SER A 82 1.86 -4.03 -9.67
C SER A 82 0.36 -3.98 -9.94
N TYR A 83 -0.42 -3.67 -8.91
CA TYR A 83 -1.88 -3.69 -8.98
C TYR A 83 -2.46 -2.53 -8.18
N ASP A 84 -3.71 -2.19 -8.45
CA ASP A 84 -4.45 -1.19 -7.68
C ASP A 84 -5.41 -1.91 -6.72
N ARG A 85 -5.36 -1.59 -5.42
CA ARG A 85 -6.36 -2.07 -4.45
C ARG A 85 -7.78 -1.61 -4.84
N ALA A 86 -8.81 -2.31 -4.37
CA ALA A 86 -10.20 -1.93 -4.61
C ALA A 86 -10.45 -0.46 -4.21
N GLY A 87 -11.07 0.30 -5.11
CA GLY A 87 -11.35 1.72 -4.93
C GLY A 87 -10.22 2.69 -5.32
N PHE A 88 -9.01 2.19 -5.61
CA PHE A 88 -7.86 2.99 -6.03
C PHE A 88 -7.73 3.03 -7.55
N ALA A 89 -7.34 4.20 -8.07
CA ALA A 89 -7.02 4.43 -9.47
C ALA A 89 -7.96 3.69 -10.45
N TRP A 90 -7.47 2.69 -11.19
CA TRP A 90 -8.28 1.99 -12.20
C TRP A 90 -9.16 0.88 -11.64
N SER A 91 -8.91 0.40 -10.42
CA SER A 91 -9.70 -0.66 -9.79
C SER A 91 -11.11 -0.17 -9.40
N GLU A 92 -12.08 -1.06 -9.57
CA GLU A 92 -13.45 -0.82 -9.12
C GLU A 92 -13.52 -0.72 -7.58
N ARG A 93 -14.54 -0.02 -7.08
CA ARG A 93 -14.77 0.10 -5.63
C ARG A 93 -15.06 -1.26 -5.01
N GLY A 94 -14.58 -1.46 -3.79
CA GLY A 94 -14.92 -2.59 -2.94
C GLY A 94 -16.26 -2.39 -2.21
N PRO A 95 -16.55 -3.20 -1.16
CA PRO A 95 -17.69 -2.96 -0.30
C PRO A 95 -17.45 -1.68 0.50
N GLU A 96 -18.49 -1.17 1.16
CA GLU A 96 -18.35 0.03 2.00
C GLU A 96 -17.39 -0.20 3.16
N GLU A 97 -17.39 -1.40 3.74
CA GLU A 97 -16.37 -1.88 4.66
C GLU A 97 -15.33 -2.64 3.84
N ASN A 98 -14.07 -2.18 3.83
CA ASN A 98 -12.97 -2.86 3.16
C ASN A 98 -11.87 -3.17 4.18
N THR A 99 -11.73 -4.43 4.55
CA THR A 99 -10.78 -4.84 5.60
C THR A 99 -9.39 -5.14 5.05
N VAL A 100 -8.39 -5.23 5.93
CA VAL A 100 -7.05 -5.69 5.53
C VAL A 100 -7.11 -7.12 4.99
N GLU A 101 -7.91 -7.97 5.63
CA GLU A 101 -8.19 -9.35 5.23
C GLU A 101 -8.83 -9.41 3.85
N GLU A 102 -9.86 -8.59 3.59
CA GLU A 102 -10.52 -8.53 2.29
C GLU A 102 -9.59 -8.03 1.20
N THR A 103 -8.73 -7.04 1.49
CA THR A 103 -7.72 -6.57 0.55
C THR A 103 -6.71 -7.67 0.20
N MET A 104 -6.33 -8.51 1.18
CA MET A 104 -5.45 -9.66 0.95
C MET A 104 -6.15 -10.78 0.16
N ASP A 105 -7.43 -11.02 0.42
CA ASP A 105 -8.23 -11.99 -0.32
C ASP A 105 -8.47 -11.52 -1.77
N ASP A 106 -8.69 -10.22 -1.98
CA ASP A 106 -8.72 -9.56 -3.29
C ASP A 106 -7.41 -9.79 -4.06
N LEU A 107 -6.25 -9.58 -3.42
CA LEU A 107 -4.95 -9.88 -4.03
C LEU A 107 -4.80 -11.37 -4.35
N HIS A 108 -5.13 -12.26 -3.42
CA HIS A 108 -5.03 -13.70 -3.62
C HIS A 108 -5.90 -14.17 -4.81
N HIS A 109 -7.15 -13.70 -4.89
CA HIS A 109 -8.05 -13.97 -6.02
C HIS A 109 -7.51 -13.39 -7.34
N LEU A 110 -6.96 -12.17 -7.31
CA LEU A 110 -6.34 -11.54 -8.47
C LEU A 110 -5.19 -12.39 -9.03
N LEU A 111 -4.25 -12.83 -8.18
CA LEU A 111 -3.10 -13.64 -8.59
C LEU A 111 -3.54 -14.97 -9.22
N ARG A 112 -4.59 -15.60 -8.67
CA ARG A 112 -5.18 -16.81 -9.25
C ARG A 112 -5.90 -16.55 -10.57
N ALA A 113 -6.68 -15.47 -10.66
CA ALA A 113 -7.41 -15.09 -11.88
C ALA A 113 -6.47 -14.77 -13.05
N VAL A 114 -5.25 -14.27 -12.76
CA VAL A 114 -4.22 -14.06 -13.78
C VAL A 114 -3.25 -15.24 -13.97
N ALA A 115 -3.52 -16.37 -13.33
CA ALA A 115 -2.73 -17.60 -13.39
C ALA A 115 -1.24 -17.39 -13.06
N LEU A 116 -0.95 -16.62 -12.01
CA LEU A 116 0.39 -16.47 -11.46
C LEU A 116 0.55 -17.42 -10.26
N PRO A 117 1.22 -18.57 -10.40
CA PRO A 117 1.37 -19.51 -9.30
C PRO A 117 2.38 -19.03 -8.24
N PRO A 118 2.18 -19.38 -6.96
CA PRO A 118 3.18 -19.20 -5.92
C PRO A 118 4.42 -20.10 -6.13
N PRO A 119 5.55 -19.84 -5.45
CA PRO A 119 5.71 -18.80 -4.43
C PRO A 119 6.06 -17.42 -5.01
N TYR A 120 5.82 -16.37 -4.21
CA TYR A 120 6.01 -14.96 -4.57
C TYR A 120 7.13 -14.31 -3.75
N VAL A 121 7.75 -13.28 -4.33
CA VAL A 121 8.47 -12.25 -3.57
C VAL A 121 7.54 -11.06 -3.42
N LEU A 122 7.19 -10.68 -2.19
CA LEU A 122 6.30 -9.54 -1.95
C LEU A 122 7.12 -8.30 -1.60
N VAL A 123 6.78 -7.16 -2.21
CA VAL A 123 7.47 -5.88 -2.03
C VAL A 123 6.46 -4.85 -1.55
N GLY A 124 6.56 -4.40 -0.31
CA GLY A 124 5.57 -3.49 0.30
C GLY A 124 6.17 -2.12 0.63
N HIS A 125 5.61 -1.04 0.08
CA HIS A 125 5.98 0.34 0.43
C HIS A 125 5.09 0.91 1.53
N SER A 126 5.67 1.59 2.54
CA SER A 126 4.89 2.28 3.58
C SER A 126 3.90 1.34 4.27
N ILE A 127 2.61 1.68 4.38
CA ILE A 127 1.56 0.77 4.89
C ILE A 127 1.48 -0.54 4.09
N GLY A 128 1.89 -0.55 2.83
CA GLY A 128 1.99 -1.74 2.00
C GLY A 128 2.92 -2.79 2.58
N GLY A 129 3.91 -2.38 3.39
CA GLY A 129 4.75 -3.28 4.19
C GLY A 129 3.94 -4.09 5.21
N MET A 130 2.89 -3.53 5.78
CA MET A 130 1.98 -4.26 6.69
C MET A 130 1.06 -5.21 5.91
N TYR A 131 0.58 -4.80 4.74
CA TYR A 131 -0.25 -5.65 3.87
C TYR A 131 0.51 -6.90 3.39
N VAL A 132 1.76 -6.78 2.94
CA VAL A 132 2.54 -7.95 2.49
C VAL A 132 2.91 -8.89 3.65
N GLN A 133 3.14 -8.35 4.85
CA GLN A 133 3.34 -9.16 6.05
C GLN A 133 2.04 -9.88 6.48
N ALA A 134 0.90 -9.22 6.32
CA ALA A 134 -0.39 -9.84 6.59
C ALA A 134 -0.68 -10.94 5.56
N TYR A 135 -0.44 -10.71 4.26
CA TYR A 135 -0.48 -11.74 3.21
C TYR A 135 0.40 -12.93 3.56
N GLN A 136 1.65 -12.70 3.96
CA GLN A 136 2.57 -13.75 4.41
C GLN A 136 1.99 -14.56 5.58
N ARG A 137 1.37 -13.91 6.57
CA ARG A 137 0.82 -14.62 7.72
C ARG A 137 -0.37 -15.50 7.34
N ARG A 138 -1.21 -15.04 6.41
CA ARG A 138 -2.42 -15.76 5.97
C ARG A 138 -2.09 -16.88 4.98
N TYR A 139 -1.11 -16.67 4.11
CA TYR A 139 -0.68 -17.58 3.05
C TYR A 139 0.83 -17.87 3.13
N PRO A 140 1.33 -18.46 4.24
CA PRO A 140 2.77 -18.57 4.49
C PRO A 140 3.53 -19.40 3.45
N ASP A 141 2.89 -20.45 2.91
CA ASP A 141 3.49 -21.32 1.90
C ASP A 141 3.55 -20.68 0.49
N GLU A 142 2.91 -19.52 0.31
CA GLU A 142 2.89 -18.79 -0.96
C GLU A 142 3.98 -17.72 -1.06
N VAL A 143 4.72 -17.44 0.01
CA VAL A 143 5.70 -16.35 0.05
C VAL A 143 7.10 -16.91 0.25
N ALA A 144 7.98 -16.67 -0.72
CA ALA A 144 9.38 -17.06 -0.67
C ALA A 144 10.32 -15.97 -0.16
N GLY A 145 9.89 -14.71 -0.12
CA GLY A 145 10.70 -13.61 0.42
C GLY A 145 9.98 -12.27 0.45
N LEU A 146 10.52 -11.33 1.22
CA LEU A 146 9.96 -9.99 1.44
C LEU A 146 10.98 -8.89 1.18
N VAL A 147 10.52 -7.80 0.58
CA VAL A 147 11.23 -6.50 0.56
C VAL A 147 10.31 -5.44 1.14
N LEU A 148 10.72 -4.81 2.25
CA LEU A 148 9.96 -3.76 2.92
C LEU A 148 10.59 -2.41 2.58
N VAL A 149 9.85 -1.52 1.91
CA VAL A 149 10.36 -0.25 1.37
C VAL A 149 9.82 0.92 2.18
N ASP A 150 10.66 1.56 3.00
CA ASP A 150 10.26 2.60 3.98
C ASP A 150 8.95 2.22 4.71
N ALA A 151 8.86 0.95 5.09
CA ALA A 151 7.62 0.34 5.54
C ALA A 151 7.21 0.91 6.89
N THR A 152 5.94 1.24 7.03
CA THR A 152 5.37 1.77 8.26
C THR A 152 5.29 0.65 9.30
N PRO A 153 6.01 0.75 10.43
CA PRO A 153 5.80 -0.10 11.59
C PRO A 153 4.40 0.12 12.16
N GLU A 154 3.79 -0.89 12.79
CA GLU A 154 2.39 -0.78 13.24
C GLU A 154 2.19 0.28 14.33
N GLU A 155 3.27 0.78 14.95
CA GLU A 155 3.26 1.84 15.97
C GLU A 155 3.32 3.28 15.44
N ASP A 156 3.48 3.51 14.14
CA ASP A 156 3.74 4.86 13.60
C ASP A 156 2.47 5.72 13.44
N ALA A 157 1.29 5.12 13.50
CA ALA A 157 0.03 5.87 13.54
C ALA A 157 -0.28 6.28 14.98
N GLU A 158 0.02 7.52 15.39
CA GLU A 158 -0.37 8.06 16.70
C GLU A 158 -1.58 9.00 16.59
N TYR A 159 -2.53 8.84 17.49
CA TYR A 159 -3.75 9.65 17.57
C TYR A 159 -3.87 10.35 18.92
N LEU A 160 -4.46 11.54 18.91
CA LEU A 160 -4.84 12.23 20.14
C LEU A 160 -6.16 11.66 20.65
N TYR A 161 -6.09 10.65 21.51
CA TYR A 161 -7.26 10.05 22.16
C TYR A 161 -7.35 10.52 23.62
N ASN A 162 -8.49 11.12 24.01
CA ASN A 162 -8.70 11.72 25.34
C ASN A 162 -7.56 12.67 25.78
N GLY A 163 -7.03 13.47 24.85
CA GLY A 163 -5.97 14.44 25.11
C GLY A 163 -4.57 13.83 25.29
N LYS A 164 -4.37 12.54 24.98
CA LYS A 164 -3.07 11.85 25.04
C LYS A 164 -2.67 11.29 23.69
N SER A 165 -1.40 11.43 23.33
CA SER A 165 -0.86 10.70 22.18
C SER A 165 -0.94 9.21 22.47
N THR A 166 -1.64 8.48 21.60
CA THR A 166 -1.91 7.06 21.75
C THR A 166 -1.62 6.37 20.44
N VAL A 167 -0.85 5.28 20.51
CA VAL A 167 -0.59 4.46 19.33
C VAL A 167 -1.90 3.89 18.84
N GLY A 168 -2.27 4.24 17.61
CA GLY A 168 -3.52 3.90 16.96
C GLY A 168 -3.84 2.44 17.09
N ILE A 169 -2.89 1.55 16.78
CA ILE A 169 -3.01 0.09 16.87
C ILE A 169 -3.39 -0.46 18.27
N THR A 170 -3.46 0.39 19.30
CA THR A 170 -3.95 0.03 20.65
C THR A 170 -5.41 0.41 20.93
N LEU A 171 -6.03 1.28 20.13
CA LEU A 171 -7.40 1.77 20.31
C LEU A 171 -8.45 0.81 19.74
N ASN A 172 -9.51 0.41 20.44
CA ASN A 172 -10.57 -0.39 19.81
C ASN A 172 -11.38 0.43 18.76
N TYR A 173 -12.33 -0.22 18.07
CA TYR A 173 -13.15 0.44 17.04
C TYR A 173 -13.86 1.69 17.56
N ASP A 174 -14.56 1.60 18.69
CA ASP A 174 -15.31 2.74 19.26
C ASP A 174 -14.37 3.89 19.65
N GLN A 175 -13.21 3.57 20.20
CA GLN A 175 -12.19 4.55 20.57
C GLN A 175 -11.63 5.26 19.33
N LEU A 176 -11.32 4.52 18.28
CA LEU A 176 -10.86 5.09 17.02
C LEU A 176 -11.97 5.92 16.35
N ALA A 177 -13.20 5.42 16.30
CA ALA A 177 -14.36 6.16 15.80
C ALA A 177 -14.54 7.50 16.55
N SER A 178 -14.29 7.52 17.86
CA SER A 178 -14.36 8.76 18.65
C SER A 178 -13.26 9.76 18.32
N VAL A 179 -12.06 9.31 17.90
CA VAL A 179 -10.98 10.19 17.42
C VAL A 179 -11.42 10.91 16.16
N TYR A 180 -12.14 10.23 15.28
CA TYR A 180 -12.55 10.77 13.98
C TYR A 180 -13.90 11.49 13.99
N ALA A 181 -14.77 11.23 14.97
CA ALA A 181 -16.10 11.84 15.07
C ALA A 181 -16.12 13.38 14.92
N PRO A 182 -15.15 14.16 15.46
CA PRO A 182 -15.08 15.60 15.24
C PRO A 182 -14.85 15.98 13.77
N TYR A 183 -14.00 15.24 13.05
CA TYR A 183 -13.71 15.46 11.64
C TYR A 183 -14.87 15.04 10.74
N ILE A 184 -15.65 14.02 11.14
CA ILE A 184 -16.90 13.66 10.45
C ILE A 184 -17.92 14.78 10.60
N LYS A 185 -18.08 15.31 11.81
CA LYS A 185 -19.06 16.35 12.11
C LYS A 185 -18.70 17.67 11.43
N ASN A 186 -17.42 18.00 11.38
CA ASN A 186 -16.89 19.22 10.77
C ASN A 186 -15.73 18.85 9.85
N PRO A 187 -16.02 18.39 8.61
CA PRO A 187 -14.97 17.99 7.68
C PRO A 187 -14.06 19.17 7.37
N PRO A 188 -12.75 18.94 7.23
CA PRO A 188 -11.85 19.98 6.75
C PRO A 188 -12.30 20.46 5.36
N PRO A 189 -11.96 21.71 4.97
CA PRO A 189 -12.24 22.17 3.63
C PRO A 189 -11.61 21.23 2.59
N PRO A 190 -12.25 21.06 1.40
CA PRO A 190 -11.70 20.22 0.35
C PRO A 190 -10.27 20.60 0.01
N LEU A 191 -9.42 19.58 -0.18
CA LEU A 191 -8.04 19.79 -0.60
C LEU A 191 -8.02 20.36 -2.03
N ALA A 192 -7.06 21.26 -2.30
CA ALA A 192 -6.82 21.72 -3.66
C ALA A 192 -6.47 20.52 -4.57
N LEU A 193 -7.08 20.50 -5.76
CA LEU A 193 -6.84 19.47 -6.76
C LEU A 193 -5.52 19.73 -7.48
N PRO A 194 -4.59 18.77 -7.51
CA PRO A 194 -3.30 18.97 -8.16
C PRO A 194 -3.47 19.15 -9.67
N THR A 195 -2.62 19.95 -10.30
CA THR A 195 -2.57 20.14 -11.77
C THR A 195 -1.28 19.60 -12.39
N ALA A 196 -0.30 19.28 -11.56
CA ALA A 196 1.01 18.77 -11.93
C ALA A 196 1.54 17.86 -10.82
N VAL A 197 2.63 17.17 -11.10
CA VAL A 197 3.34 16.34 -10.13
C VAL A 197 4.64 17.02 -9.70
N ASP A 198 5.02 16.83 -8.44
CA ASP A 198 6.31 17.27 -7.90
C ASP A 198 7.32 16.11 -7.85
N THR A 199 8.53 16.39 -7.38
CA THR A 199 9.50 15.33 -7.06
C THR A 199 8.94 14.46 -5.92
N PRO A 200 9.01 13.12 -6.02
CA PRO A 200 9.73 12.34 -7.04
C PRO A 200 8.89 11.85 -8.23
N TYR A 201 7.59 12.14 -8.27
CA TYR A 201 6.66 11.71 -9.33
C TYR A 201 6.96 12.34 -10.70
N ASN A 202 7.63 13.50 -10.74
CA ASN A 202 8.14 14.11 -11.98
C ASN A 202 9.17 13.25 -12.73
N LYS A 203 9.67 12.17 -12.12
CA LYS A 203 10.56 11.18 -12.77
C LYS A 203 9.79 10.15 -13.60
N LEU A 204 8.48 10.03 -13.42
CA LEU A 204 7.63 9.16 -14.22
C LEU A 204 7.51 9.69 -15.65
N SER A 205 7.11 8.83 -16.61
CA SER A 205 6.83 9.28 -17.97
C SER A 205 5.65 10.27 -17.97
N PRO A 206 5.55 11.19 -18.96
CA PRO A 206 4.46 12.16 -19.01
C PRO A 206 3.06 11.55 -18.93
N ASP A 207 2.88 10.32 -19.44
CA ASP A 207 1.60 9.62 -19.39
C ASP A 207 1.27 9.13 -17.98
N LEU A 208 2.27 8.63 -17.25
CA LEU A 208 2.12 8.23 -15.86
C LEU A 208 1.96 9.44 -14.93
N GLN A 209 2.60 10.57 -15.21
CA GLN A 209 2.36 11.81 -14.48
C GLN A 209 0.91 12.29 -14.61
N ARG A 210 0.30 12.15 -15.80
CA ARG A 210 -1.13 12.45 -15.97
C ARG A 210 -2.02 11.48 -15.19
N ALA A 211 -1.63 10.21 -15.11
CA ALA A 211 -2.32 9.23 -14.28
C ALA A 211 -2.22 9.53 -12.78
N GLU A 212 -1.06 9.98 -12.31
CA GLU A 212 -0.86 10.45 -10.94
C GLU A 212 -1.81 11.60 -10.59
N VAL A 213 -1.80 12.65 -11.40
CA VAL A 213 -2.69 13.81 -11.19
C VAL A 213 -4.16 13.39 -11.20
N TRP A 214 -4.55 12.49 -12.11
CA TRP A 214 -5.92 11.98 -12.17
C TRP A 214 -6.29 11.18 -10.91
N ALA A 215 -5.44 10.26 -10.46
CA ALA A 215 -5.70 9.41 -9.30
C ALA A 215 -5.74 10.22 -7.99
N GLU A 216 -4.81 11.18 -7.81
CA GLU A 216 -4.82 12.12 -6.69
C GLU A 216 -6.11 12.95 -6.67
N ARG A 217 -6.58 13.42 -7.83
CA ARG A 217 -7.88 14.11 -7.91
C ARG A 217 -9.05 13.20 -7.57
N LEU A 218 -9.03 11.96 -8.04
CA LEU A 218 -10.05 10.97 -7.72
C LEU A 218 -10.09 10.69 -6.21
N TRP A 219 -8.93 10.59 -5.58
CA TRP A 219 -8.80 10.42 -4.13
C TRP A 219 -9.33 11.65 -3.37
N ARG A 220 -8.90 12.85 -3.74
CA ARG A 220 -9.28 14.11 -3.06
C ARG A 220 -10.73 14.53 -3.27
N SER A 221 -11.33 14.16 -4.41
CA SER A 221 -12.73 14.51 -4.76
C SER A 221 -13.77 13.53 -4.21
N ARG A 222 -13.35 12.35 -3.75
CA ARG A 222 -14.23 11.41 -3.06
C ARG A 222 -14.36 11.84 -1.59
N VAL A 223 -15.28 12.79 -1.36
CA VAL A 223 -15.56 13.40 -0.04
C VAL A 223 -16.56 12.57 0.79
N ASP A 224 -16.75 11.27 0.50
CA ASP A 224 -17.41 10.31 1.41
C ASP A 224 -16.51 9.95 2.61
N MET A 225 -15.76 10.95 3.10
CA MET A 225 -14.70 10.91 4.09
C MET A 225 -15.02 10.23 5.44
N PRO A 226 -16.27 10.23 5.96
CA PRO A 226 -16.56 9.50 7.20
C PRO A 226 -16.32 8.00 7.06
N HIS A 227 -16.36 7.46 5.83
CA HIS A 227 -16.17 6.05 5.51
C HIS A 227 -14.85 5.77 4.79
N SER A 228 -13.94 6.74 4.61
CA SER A 228 -12.70 6.48 3.86
C SER A 228 -11.49 6.26 4.76
N TRP A 229 -11.32 7.05 5.82
CA TRP A 229 -10.13 6.94 6.69
C TRP A 229 -10.37 6.03 7.88
N ILE A 230 -11.53 6.20 8.52
CA ILE A 230 -11.98 5.24 9.52
C ILE A 230 -12.06 3.90 8.84
N THR A 231 -12.67 3.79 7.65
CA THR A 231 -12.90 2.47 7.07
C THR A 231 -11.64 1.81 6.50
N ALA A 232 -10.72 2.59 5.89
CA ALA A 232 -9.40 2.10 5.52
C ALA A 232 -8.53 1.65 6.72
N GLU A 233 -8.84 2.12 7.93
CA GLU A 233 -8.21 1.69 9.19
C GLU A 233 -9.11 0.81 10.08
N SER A 234 -10.38 0.61 9.70
CA SER A 234 -11.45 0.15 10.60
C SER A 234 -11.42 -1.33 10.88
N TRP A 235 -10.60 -2.08 10.15
CA TRP A 235 -10.42 -3.50 10.35
C TRP A 235 -8.95 -3.84 10.31
N ARG A 236 -8.27 -3.37 11.34
CA ARG A 236 -6.85 -3.58 11.60
C ARG A 236 -6.57 -4.80 12.47
N GLN A 237 -7.49 -5.77 12.53
CA GLN A 237 -7.26 -6.98 13.32
C GLN A 237 -5.99 -7.66 12.84
N GLU A 238 -5.79 -7.74 11.52
CA GLU A 238 -4.56 -8.27 10.95
C GLU A 238 -3.31 -7.49 11.39
N PHE A 239 -3.36 -6.16 11.42
CA PHE A 239 -2.23 -5.32 11.86
C PHE A 239 -1.96 -5.46 13.37
N VAL A 240 -3.01 -5.57 14.19
CA VAL A 240 -2.88 -5.84 15.63
C VAL A 240 -2.21 -7.20 15.85
N ALA A 241 -2.59 -8.20 15.06
CA ALA A 241 -1.98 -9.53 15.09
C ALA A 241 -0.51 -9.52 14.63
N LEU A 242 -0.15 -8.73 13.61
CA LEU A 242 1.26 -8.52 13.21
C LEU A 242 2.09 -7.99 14.38
N ARG A 243 1.62 -6.90 15.01
CA ARG A 243 2.28 -6.33 16.19
C ARG A 243 2.43 -7.34 17.31
N LYS A 244 1.35 -8.07 17.65
CA LYS A 244 1.39 -9.11 18.69
C LYS A 244 2.42 -10.20 18.37
N ARG A 245 2.47 -10.67 17.11
CA ARG A 245 3.43 -11.67 16.65
C ARG A 245 4.86 -11.16 16.77
N ARG A 246 5.14 -9.95 16.29
CA ARG A 246 6.47 -9.33 16.36
C ARG A 246 6.97 -9.19 17.79
N LEU A 247 6.10 -8.78 18.72
CA LEU A 247 6.46 -8.63 20.13
C LEU A 247 6.59 -9.96 20.88
N ALA A 248 5.88 -11.01 20.47
CA ALA A 248 5.85 -12.30 21.16
C ALA A 248 6.85 -13.32 20.64
N THR A 249 7.29 -13.20 19.38
CA THR A 249 8.06 -14.23 18.69
C THR A 249 9.30 -13.61 18.02
N PRO A 250 10.51 -13.86 18.56
CA PRO A 250 11.75 -13.54 17.87
C PRO A 250 11.78 -14.21 16.50
N HIS A 251 12.24 -13.50 15.46
CA HIS A 251 12.30 -14.03 14.10
C HIS A 251 10.98 -14.69 13.68
N ALA A 252 9.88 -13.96 13.82
CA ALA A 252 8.54 -14.44 13.50
C ALA A 252 8.41 -15.09 12.11
N LEU A 253 9.24 -14.70 11.14
CA LEU A 253 9.31 -15.22 9.77
C LEU A 253 10.32 -16.36 9.59
N GLY A 254 10.96 -16.85 10.65
CA GLY A 254 12.03 -17.85 10.57
C GLY A 254 13.21 -17.34 9.76
N ASP A 255 13.65 -18.14 8.79
CA ASP A 255 14.74 -17.85 7.86
C ASP A 255 14.27 -17.30 6.51
N LEU A 256 13.02 -16.82 6.41
CA LEU A 256 12.49 -16.21 5.20
C LEU A 256 13.37 -15.03 4.76
N PRO A 257 13.90 -15.03 3.52
CA PRO A 257 14.67 -13.90 2.99
C PRO A 257 13.91 -12.57 3.13
N LEU A 258 14.54 -11.61 3.81
CA LEU A 258 13.96 -10.32 4.15
C LEU A 258 14.98 -9.20 3.99
N ILE A 259 14.64 -8.20 3.17
CA ILE A 259 15.39 -6.94 3.11
C ILE A 259 14.47 -5.79 3.49
N VAL A 260 14.89 -4.98 4.45
CA VAL A 260 14.25 -3.70 4.81
C VAL A 260 15.06 -2.57 4.21
N LEU A 261 14.42 -1.76 3.38
CA LEU A 261 14.96 -0.52 2.83
C LEU A 261 14.44 0.65 3.66
N ARG A 262 15.35 1.46 4.18
CA ARG A 262 15.03 2.67 4.95
C ARG A 262 15.43 3.92 4.18
N ARG A 263 14.65 4.99 4.26
CA ARG A 263 15.03 6.31 3.72
C ARG A 263 16.23 6.94 4.44
N GLY A 264 17.00 7.74 3.73
CA GLY A 264 18.15 8.46 4.27
C GLY A 264 17.85 9.88 4.74
N ARG A 265 16.71 10.44 4.30
CA ARG A 265 16.29 11.81 4.59
C ARG A 265 15.06 11.83 5.50
N ARG A 266 14.87 12.92 6.24
CA ARG A 266 13.71 13.12 7.13
C ARG A 266 13.46 11.94 8.11
N THR A 267 14.54 11.41 8.68
CA THR A 267 14.52 10.33 9.67
C THR A 267 14.54 10.85 11.10
N THR A 268 14.08 10.04 12.04
CA THR A 268 14.24 10.24 13.49
C THR A 268 14.81 8.96 14.11
N ASP A 269 15.40 9.05 15.30
CA ASP A 269 15.93 7.86 16.00
C ASP A 269 14.83 6.82 16.28
N VAL A 270 13.61 7.29 16.58
CA VAL A 270 12.45 6.41 16.79
C VAL A 270 12.07 5.67 15.52
N LEU A 271 11.95 6.37 14.38
CA LEU A 271 11.65 5.74 13.10
C LEU A 271 12.74 4.73 12.71
N ASN A 272 14.00 5.16 12.82
CA ASN A 272 15.16 4.31 12.53
C ASN A 272 15.17 3.02 13.35
N GLN A 273 14.80 3.10 14.62
CA GLN A 273 14.71 1.93 15.50
C GLN A 273 13.55 1.02 15.10
N ARG A 274 12.36 1.57 14.83
CA ARG A 274 11.19 0.77 14.47
C ARG A 274 11.38 0.04 13.13
N GLU A 275 12.06 0.64 12.16
CA GLU A 275 12.44 -0.04 10.92
C GLU A 275 13.51 -1.12 11.15
N ALA A 276 14.44 -0.91 12.09
CA ALA A 276 15.39 -1.94 12.49
C ALA A 276 14.68 -3.13 13.17
N ASP A 277 13.60 -2.89 13.92
CA ASP A 277 12.80 -3.96 14.51
C ASP A 277 12.10 -4.84 13.46
N LEU A 278 11.78 -4.28 12.28
CA LEU A 278 11.26 -5.07 11.15
C LEU A 278 12.32 -6.04 10.60
N VAL A 279 13.59 -5.68 10.62
CA VAL A 279 14.69 -6.56 10.17
C VAL A 279 14.73 -7.83 11.02
N ALA A 280 14.48 -7.70 12.32
CA ALA A 280 14.48 -8.81 13.28
C ALA A 280 13.31 -9.81 13.08
N LEU A 281 12.35 -9.51 12.20
CA LEU A 281 11.30 -10.46 11.83
C LEU A 281 11.85 -11.72 11.19
N SER A 282 13.01 -11.66 10.54
CA SER A 282 13.72 -12.83 9.98
C SER A 282 15.08 -13.00 10.65
N SER A 283 15.52 -14.24 10.83
CA SER A 283 16.87 -14.55 11.32
C SER A 283 17.97 -14.21 10.32
N VAL A 284 17.61 -14.02 9.05
CA VAL A 284 18.52 -13.63 7.96
C VAL A 284 18.21 -12.23 7.42
N GLY A 285 17.40 -11.45 8.15
CA GLY A 285 16.98 -10.11 7.76
C GLY A 285 18.15 -9.14 7.59
N LYS A 286 18.06 -8.28 6.57
CA LYS A 286 19.06 -7.23 6.29
C LYS A 286 18.44 -5.84 6.22
N LEU A 287 19.17 -4.85 6.72
CA LEU A 287 18.84 -3.43 6.58
C LEU A 287 19.71 -2.80 5.48
N VAL A 288 19.10 -2.06 4.58
CA VAL A 288 19.79 -1.25 3.57
C VAL A 288 19.24 0.18 3.62
N VAL A 289 20.12 1.17 3.55
CA VAL A 289 19.74 2.59 3.68
C VAL A 289 19.83 3.29 2.33
N GLY A 290 18.72 3.83 1.87
CA GLY A 290 18.67 4.73 0.72
C GLY A 290 19.05 6.14 1.11
N THR A 291 20.35 6.42 1.19
CA THR A 291 20.94 7.69 1.69
C THR A 291 20.40 8.95 1.01
N GLU A 292 19.98 8.86 -0.26
CA GLU A 292 19.45 9.99 -1.04
C GLU A 292 17.93 9.98 -1.21
N SER A 293 17.23 9.04 -0.56
CA SER A 293 15.78 8.88 -0.69
C SER A 293 15.02 9.55 0.45
N ASP A 294 13.81 9.95 0.08
CA ASP A 294 12.72 10.15 1.02
C ASP A 294 11.77 8.94 1.04
N HIS A 295 10.55 9.10 1.54
CA HIS A 295 9.56 8.02 1.71
C HIS A 295 9.40 7.13 0.46
N GLU A 296 9.27 7.71 -0.73
CA GLU A 296 9.08 6.99 -1.99
C GLU A 296 10.41 6.51 -2.59
N ILE A 297 11.13 5.63 -1.88
CA ILE A 297 12.44 5.09 -2.31
C ILE A 297 12.36 4.51 -3.73
N GLN A 298 11.25 3.86 -4.09
CA GLN A 298 10.96 3.31 -5.41
C GLN A 298 10.98 4.35 -6.55
N LEU A 299 10.76 5.64 -6.24
CA LEU A 299 10.88 6.75 -7.18
C LEU A 299 12.21 7.50 -7.02
N TYR A 300 12.72 7.64 -5.80
CA TYR A 300 14.00 8.31 -5.54
C TYR A 300 15.20 7.50 -6.04
N GLN A 301 15.27 6.22 -5.66
CA GLN A 301 16.37 5.28 -5.93
C GLN A 301 15.81 3.90 -6.37
N PRO A 302 15.16 3.81 -7.56
CA PRO A 302 14.61 2.55 -8.05
C PRO A 302 15.65 1.43 -8.20
N ASP A 303 16.92 1.77 -8.44
CA ASP A 303 18.02 0.81 -8.49
C ASP A 303 18.26 0.12 -7.14
N LEU A 304 18.08 0.83 -6.02
CA LEU A 304 18.22 0.27 -4.68
C LEU A 304 17.14 -0.79 -4.40
N VAL A 305 15.90 -0.49 -4.77
CA VAL A 305 14.78 -1.43 -4.66
C VAL A 305 14.99 -2.63 -5.57
N THR A 306 15.44 -2.39 -6.80
CA THR A 306 15.75 -3.45 -7.77
C THR A 306 16.83 -4.39 -7.24
N GLN A 307 17.89 -3.85 -6.64
CA GLN A 307 18.97 -4.64 -6.07
C GLN A 307 18.48 -5.47 -4.89
N ALA A 308 17.67 -4.91 -3.99
CA ALA A 308 17.08 -5.68 -2.90
C ALA A 308 16.23 -6.86 -3.38
N ILE A 309 15.40 -6.64 -4.42
CA ILE A 309 14.62 -7.73 -5.04
C ILE A 309 15.55 -8.81 -5.62
N ARG A 310 16.63 -8.40 -6.29
CA ARG A 310 17.63 -9.33 -6.85
C ARG A 310 18.31 -10.16 -5.75
N ASP A 311 18.67 -9.52 -4.64
CA ASP A 311 19.36 -10.17 -3.53
C ASP A 311 18.45 -11.19 -2.84
N VAL A 312 17.18 -10.84 -2.58
CA VAL A 312 16.17 -11.78 -2.06
C VAL A 312 15.99 -12.99 -2.98
N ILE A 313 15.85 -12.77 -4.30
CA ILE A 313 15.75 -13.88 -5.27
C ILE A 313 17.03 -14.75 -5.26
N GLY A 314 18.20 -14.13 -5.12
CA GLY A 314 19.48 -14.81 -5.00
C GLY A 314 19.56 -15.74 -3.78
N GLU A 315 19.07 -15.28 -2.63
CA GLU A 315 18.98 -16.05 -1.38
C GLU A 315 18.03 -17.24 -1.52
N ILE A 316 16.85 -17.04 -2.11
CA ILE A 316 15.88 -18.11 -2.39
C ILE A 316 16.54 -19.23 -3.21
N HIS A 317 17.26 -18.87 -4.28
CA HIS A 317 17.96 -19.84 -5.11
C HIS A 317 19.10 -20.56 -4.38
N ALA A 318 19.80 -19.88 -3.46
CA ALA A 318 20.83 -20.51 -2.64
C ALA A 318 20.24 -21.56 -1.70
N ASN A 319 19.15 -21.23 -1.02
CA ASN A 319 18.46 -22.14 -0.10
C ASN A 319 17.95 -23.39 -0.81
N HIS A 320 17.38 -23.25 -2.02
CA HIS A 320 16.95 -24.39 -2.83
C HIS A 320 18.10 -25.30 -3.27
N ARG A 321 19.29 -24.76 -3.55
CA ARG A 321 20.46 -25.60 -3.89
C ARG A 321 20.92 -26.41 -2.69
N HIS A 322 21.08 -25.78 -1.53
CA HIS A 322 21.47 -26.46 -0.30
C HIS A 322 20.50 -27.57 0.11
N ALA A 323 19.19 -27.35 -0.02
CA ALA A 323 18.18 -28.37 0.28
C ALA A 323 18.27 -29.60 -0.64
N ARG A 324 18.61 -29.41 -1.93
CA ARG A 324 18.76 -30.52 -2.89
C ARG A 324 20.02 -31.35 -2.60
N ASP A 325 21.11 -30.72 -2.22
CA ASP A 325 22.37 -31.40 -1.91
C ASP A 325 22.24 -32.27 -0.64
N HIS A 326 21.45 -31.82 0.35
CA HIS A 326 21.19 -32.59 1.57
C HIS A 326 20.29 -33.82 1.39
N LEU A 327 19.48 -33.88 0.34
CA LEU A 327 18.62 -35.04 0.05
C LEU A 327 19.32 -36.13 -0.76
N GLN A 328 20.57 -35.89 -1.21
CA GLN A 328 21.38 -36.82 -1.99
C GLN A 328 22.43 -37.57 -1.14
N HIS A 329 22.42 -37.40 0.18
CA HIS A 329 23.28 -38.06 1.16
C HIS A 329 22.46 -38.75 2.25
#